data_AF-A0AAQ2FT96-F1
#
_entry.id   AF-A0AAQ2FT96-F1
#
_cell.length_a   1.000
_cell.length_b   1.000
_cell.length_c   1.000
_cell.angle_alpha   90.00
_cell.angle_beta   90.00
_cell.angle_gamma   90.00
#
_symmetry.space_group_name_H-M   'P 1'
#
loop_
_entity.id
_entity.type
_entity.pdbx_description
1 polymer ?
#
loop_
_entity_poly.entity_id
_entity_poly.type
_entity_poly.pdbx_seq_one_letter_code
_entity_poly.pdbx_strand_id
1 'polypeptide(L)'
;MDLITDYLETNGPSLTSEVAQYLIDTYSLTPSAARKRVSRAGSEVRRLAGIVFPHKARFLYLQHQFGSPWYWDNLAQALIESNSAYGYTIAALRQRGGIVPAKQFPIICGAPLRQQRQLSPDTIFERLSDAKLLTKVTLSGVGECIAFIQEEGHYGTQADQMRAELLTEDILLTAVKDWLRRLGIASFGQVALRGGEKIPQVGTFAWDLSAPCYLGHMVRKGPDGKAKPGFVACDVFLGEDMTGAGVAPFIRKCLTLRSLPKIGPCMQILVANRFDHDAFLLLKRHGIIPATPKTLFGEEVAEALTQLTSVLINAAHAIIDPGQFDDLFRKLSKIEGAANQLRGTLFEYIAAEVARQKLATEVSMNRIFKVPGSEAEADIVAVTPHHRITLIECKGYSPRATIPDKLFKRWLEHNVPTCYAAIKQHPDWKNLPVAFEFWTTAPLSDESMALFAKAKERIRPSRYTIDLKLGRDLFEIIRQTRNPSLITAFEKHFVKIEREPEVIPENINLDTFPF
;
A
#
# COMPACT_ATOMS: atom_id res chain seq x y z
N MET A 1 -20.25 -43.03 3.42
CA MET A 1 -19.69 -41.70 3.08
C MET A 1 -18.83 -41.89 1.82
N ASP A 2 -18.76 -40.91 0.92
CA ASP A 2 -18.04 -41.06 -0.36
C ASP A 2 -16.53 -40.92 -0.11
N LEU A 3 -15.73 -41.94 -0.46
CA LEU A 3 -14.29 -41.99 -0.16
C LEU A 3 -13.51 -40.75 -0.62
N ILE A 4 -13.99 -40.08 -1.68
CA ILE A 4 -13.38 -38.85 -2.19
C ILE A 4 -13.74 -37.67 -1.29
N THR A 5 -14.99 -37.56 -0.85
CA THR A 5 -15.42 -36.53 0.10
C THR A 5 -14.65 -36.68 1.41
N ASP A 6 -14.56 -37.89 1.96
CA ASP A 6 -13.84 -38.16 3.22
C ASP A 6 -12.36 -37.76 3.11
N TYR A 7 -11.72 -38.07 1.97
CA TYR A 7 -10.36 -37.63 1.68
C TYR A 7 -10.24 -36.11 1.68
N LEU A 8 -11.13 -35.41 0.97
CA LEU A 8 -11.08 -33.95 0.85
C LEU A 8 -11.43 -33.25 2.16
N GLU A 9 -12.27 -33.82 3.02
CA GLU A 9 -12.52 -33.30 4.38
C GLU A 9 -11.28 -33.43 5.26
N THR A 10 -10.54 -34.53 5.13
CA THR A 10 -9.39 -34.85 5.99
C THR A 10 -8.10 -34.19 5.51
N ASN A 11 -7.86 -34.15 4.20
CA ASN A 11 -6.60 -33.72 3.59
C ASN A 11 -6.72 -32.38 2.84
N GLY A 12 -7.96 -31.91 2.64
CA GLY A 12 -8.24 -30.64 2.01
C GLY A 12 -8.33 -30.73 0.49
N PRO A 13 -8.54 -29.59 -0.18
CA PRO A 13 -8.53 -29.50 -1.63
C PRO A 13 -7.24 -30.06 -2.24
N SER A 14 -7.35 -30.86 -3.30
CA SER A 14 -6.20 -31.61 -3.84
C SER A 14 -6.34 -31.87 -5.34
N LEU A 15 -5.24 -32.25 -5.99
CA LEU A 15 -5.26 -32.68 -7.39
C LEU A 15 -5.92 -34.04 -7.55
N THR A 16 -6.60 -34.24 -8.69
CA THR A 16 -7.15 -35.54 -9.08
C THR A 16 -6.12 -36.67 -9.04
N SER A 17 -4.85 -36.37 -9.28
CA SER A 17 -3.75 -37.35 -9.22
C SER A 17 -3.45 -37.79 -7.79
N GLU A 18 -3.47 -36.87 -6.83
CA GLU A 18 -3.20 -37.14 -5.41
C GLU A 18 -4.33 -37.98 -4.81
N VAL A 19 -5.57 -37.57 -5.06
CA VAL A 19 -6.75 -38.35 -4.62
C VAL A 19 -6.72 -39.75 -5.23
N ALA A 20 -6.41 -39.88 -6.53
CA ALA A 20 -6.31 -41.19 -7.17
C ALA A 20 -5.18 -42.04 -6.57
N GLN A 21 -4.03 -41.44 -6.25
CA GLN A 21 -2.90 -42.13 -5.63
C GLN A 21 -3.26 -42.64 -4.23
N TYR A 22 -3.89 -41.79 -3.41
CA TYR A 22 -4.40 -42.18 -2.10
C TYR A 22 -5.37 -43.38 -2.17
N LEU A 23 -6.27 -43.39 -3.17
CA LEU A 23 -7.19 -44.50 -3.36
C LEU A 23 -6.49 -45.81 -3.76
N ILE A 24 -5.39 -45.73 -4.49
CA ILE A 24 -4.56 -46.90 -4.83
C ILE A 24 -3.87 -47.41 -3.57
N ASP A 25 -3.22 -46.52 -2.82
CA ASP A 25 -2.37 -46.90 -1.70
C ASP A 25 -3.18 -47.39 -0.49
N THR A 26 -4.31 -46.75 -0.20
CA THR A 26 -5.12 -47.04 0.99
C THR A 26 -6.16 -48.13 0.77
N TYR A 27 -6.75 -48.19 -0.43
CA TYR A 27 -7.85 -49.12 -0.75
C TYR A 27 -7.46 -50.18 -1.78
N SER A 28 -6.18 -50.26 -2.15
CA SER A 28 -5.64 -51.23 -3.13
C SER A 28 -6.39 -51.24 -4.46
N LEU A 29 -6.95 -50.09 -4.88
CA LEU A 29 -7.61 -49.97 -6.17
C LEU A 29 -6.59 -50.02 -7.30
N THR A 30 -6.97 -50.60 -8.44
CA THR A 30 -6.13 -50.47 -9.64
C THR A 30 -6.08 -49.01 -10.11
N PRO A 31 -4.99 -48.57 -10.78
CA PRO A 31 -4.90 -47.20 -11.28
C PRO A 31 -6.03 -46.78 -12.23
N SER A 32 -6.64 -47.71 -12.96
CA SER A 32 -7.80 -47.40 -13.81
C SER A 32 -9.08 -47.24 -12.98
N ALA A 33 -9.28 -48.08 -11.97
CA ALA A 33 -10.42 -48.02 -11.07
C ALA A 33 -10.41 -46.73 -10.23
N ALA A 34 -9.26 -46.35 -9.68
CA ALA A 34 -9.10 -45.10 -8.92
C ALA A 34 -9.43 -43.87 -9.77
N ARG A 35 -8.84 -43.75 -10.98
CA ARG A 35 -9.14 -42.65 -11.92
C ARG A 35 -10.62 -42.59 -12.31
N LYS A 36 -11.24 -43.75 -12.59
CA LYS A 36 -12.66 -43.84 -12.93
C LYS A 36 -13.56 -43.45 -11.77
N ARG A 37 -13.14 -43.70 -10.52
CA ARG A 37 -13.86 -43.27 -9.33
C ARG A 37 -13.77 -41.75 -9.15
N VAL A 38 -12.57 -41.18 -9.26
CA VAL A 38 -12.36 -39.72 -9.19
C VAL A 38 -13.12 -38.95 -10.28
N SER A 39 -13.21 -39.49 -11.50
CA SER A 39 -14.00 -38.86 -12.56
C SER A 39 -15.51 -38.88 -12.31
N ARG A 40 -15.98 -39.85 -11.52
CA ARG A 40 -17.39 -40.03 -11.12
C ARG A 40 -17.71 -39.49 -9.72
N ALA A 41 -16.83 -38.67 -9.15
CA ALA A 41 -17.06 -38.03 -7.85
C ALA A 41 -18.45 -37.36 -7.77
N GLY A 42 -19.07 -37.42 -6.59
CA GLY A 42 -20.42 -36.91 -6.35
C GLY A 42 -20.57 -35.40 -6.56
N SER A 43 -21.82 -34.91 -6.51
CA SER A 43 -22.16 -33.49 -6.75
C SER A 43 -21.50 -32.49 -5.79
N GLU A 44 -21.19 -32.94 -4.57
CA GLU A 44 -20.52 -32.14 -3.54
C GLU A 44 -19.05 -31.82 -3.89
N VAL A 45 -18.43 -32.64 -4.75
CA VAL A 45 -17.05 -32.47 -5.18
C VAL A 45 -17.01 -31.58 -6.42
N ARG A 46 -16.50 -30.36 -6.23
CA ARG A 46 -16.29 -29.38 -7.29
C ARG A 46 -14.92 -29.54 -7.93
N ARG A 47 -14.81 -29.05 -9.16
CA ARG A 47 -13.58 -29.04 -9.95
C ARG A 47 -13.28 -27.62 -10.37
N LEU A 48 -12.07 -27.13 -10.09
CA LEU A 48 -11.65 -25.81 -10.55
C LEU A 48 -11.62 -25.78 -12.09
N ALA A 49 -12.36 -24.84 -12.67
CA ALA A 49 -12.39 -24.58 -14.10
C ALA A 49 -11.40 -23.46 -14.47
N GLY A 50 -11.04 -23.36 -15.75
CA GLY A 50 -10.19 -22.28 -16.27
C GLY A 50 -8.69 -22.42 -16.00
N ILE A 51 -8.28 -23.21 -15.00
CA ILE A 51 -6.87 -23.48 -14.69
C ILE A 51 -6.49 -24.91 -15.07
N VAL A 52 -5.37 -25.05 -15.78
CA VAL A 52 -4.87 -26.33 -16.28
C VAL A 52 -3.63 -26.74 -15.51
N PHE A 53 -3.65 -27.96 -14.99
CA PHE A 53 -2.50 -28.61 -14.35
C PHE A 53 -1.83 -29.59 -15.33
N PRO A 54 -0.56 -29.96 -15.09
CA PRO A 54 0.12 -31.02 -15.84
C PRO A 54 -0.70 -32.30 -15.93
N HIS A 55 -0.50 -33.07 -17.00
CA HIS A 55 -1.22 -34.32 -17.26
C HIS A 55 -2.76 -34.21 -17.24
N LYS A 56 -3.29 -32.99 -17.49
CA LYS A 56 -4.73 -32.68 -17.44
C LYS A 56 -5.37 -32.97 -16.08
N ALA A 57 -4.58 -32.96 -15.00
CA ALA A 57 -5.13 -33.01 -13.65
C ALA A 57 -6.11 -31.85 -13.41
N ARG A 58 -7.01 -32.03 -12.45
CA ARG A 58 -7.94 -30.99 -11.99
C ARG A 58 -7.80 -30.83 -10.49
N PHE A 59 -8.00 -29.61 -10.02
CA PHE A 59 -8.05 -29.31 -8.60
C PHE A 59 -9.46 -29.57 -8.08
N LEU A 60 -9.58 -30.44 -7.08
CA LEU A 60 -10.82 -30.89 -6.46
C LEU A 60 -11.00 -30.22 -5.11
N TYR A 61 -12.24 -29.85 -4.78
CA TYR A 61 -12.58 -29.26 -3.49
C TYR A 61 -14.06 -29.51 -3.18
N LEU A 62 -14.43 -29.47 -1.90
CA LEU A 62 -15.82 -29.44 -1.47
C LEU A 62 -16.36 -28.02 -1.52
N GLN A 63 -17.65 -27.85 -1.83
CA GLN A 63 -18.21 -26.51 -2.04
C GLN A 63 -17.96 -25.54 -0.86
N HIS A 64 -18.07 -26.01 0.38
CA HIS A 64 -17.83 -25.20 1.58
C HIS A 64 -16.34 -24.85 1.80
N GLN A 65 -15.41 -25.52 1.13
CA GLN A 65 -13.98 -25.25 1.24
C GLN A 65 -13.55 -24.08 0.34
N PHE A 66 -14.33 -23.74 -0.70
CA PHE A 66 -13.97 -22.66 -1.62
C PHE A 66 -13.75 -21.35 -0.86
N GLY A 67 -12.65 -20.66 -1.17
CA GLY A 67 -12.32 -19.39 -0.54
C GLY A 67 -11.72 -19.47 0.87
N SER A 68 -11.71 -20.65 1.50
CA SER A 68 -11.09 -20.86 2.81
C SER A 68 -9.55 -20.74 2.77
N PRO A 69 -8.88 -20.47 3.91
CA PRO A 69 -7.42 -20.47 3.97
C PRO A 69 -6.79 -21.74 3.39
N TRP A 70 -7.35 -22.90 3.74
CA TRP A 70 -6.86 -24.21 3.31
C TRP A 70 -7.03 -24.46 1.81
N TYR A 71 -8.11 -23.93 1.20
CA TYR A 71 -8.26 -23.96 -0.25
C TYR A 71 -7.17 -23.18 -0.96
N TRP A 72 -6.87 -21.97 -0.46
CA TRP A 72 -5.85 -21.12 -1.05
C TRP A 72 -4.44 -21.66 -0.84
N ASP A 73 -4.14 -22.25 0.33
CA ASP A 73 -2.89 -22.96 0.62
C ASP A 73 -2.62 -24.06 -0.40
N ASN A 74 -3.52 -25.04 -0.48
CA ASN A 74 -3.34 -26.21 -1.35
C ASN A 74 -3.31 -25.82 -2.83
N LEU A 75 -4.15 -24.86 -3.24
CA LEU A 75 -4.16 -24.40 -4.64
C LEU A 75 -2.84 -23.73 -5.01
N ALA A 76 -2.34 -22.83 -4.15
CA ALA A 76 -1.06 -22.18 -4.38
C ALA A 76 0.09 -23.19 -4.45
N GLN A 77 0.12 -24.16 -3.52
CA GLN A 77 1.13 -25.21 -3.48
C GLN A 77 1.11 -26.06 -4.76
N ALA A 78 -0.04 -26.64 -5.14
CA ALA A 78 -0.16 -27.46 -6.34
C ALA A 78 0.25 -26.73 -7.62
N LEU A 79 0.00 -25.41 -7.68
CA LEU A 79 0.41 -24.57 -8.80
C LEU A 79 1.91 -24.23 -8.77
N ILE A 80 2.50 -23.99 -7.59
CA ILE A 80 3.93 -23.71 -7.45
C ILE A 80 4.75 -24.96 -7.78
N GLU A 81 4.32 -26.15 -7.37
CA GLU A 81 4.98 -27.42 -7.69
C GLU A 81 5.02 -27.70 -9.20
N SER A 82 4.04 -27.18 -9.94
CA SER A 82 4.02 -27.20 -11.41
C SER A 82 4.67 -25.97 -12.07
N ASN A 83 5.36 -25.12 -11.30
CA ASN A 83 6.01 -23.88 -11.72
C ASN A 83 5.05 -22.90 -12.43
N SER A 84 3.77 -22.91 -12.04
CA SER A 84 2.74 -22.06 -12.61
C SER A 84 2.79 -20.65 -12.05
N ALA A 85 2.76 -19.64 -12.93
CA ALA A 85 2.74 -18.23 -12.52
C ALA A 85 1.55 -17.88 -11.61
N TYR A 86 0.43 -18.60 -11.77
CA TYR A 86 -0.76 -18.46 -10.96
C TYR A 86 -0.50 -18.79 -9.49
N GLY A 87 0.25 -19.86 -9.21
CA GLY A 87 0.55 -20.29 -7.84
C GLY A 87 1.34 -19.23 -7.08
N TYR A 88 2.38 -18.69 -7.72
CA TYR A 88 3.14 -17.57 -7.16
C TYR A 88 2.29 -16.33 -6.92
N THR A 89 1.37 -16.01 -7.84
CA THR A 89 0.47 -14.86 -7.67
C THR A 89 -0.48 -15.05 -6.49
N ILE A 90 -1.08 -16.23 -6.36
CA ILE A 90 -1.96 -16.56 -5.23
C ILE A 90 -1.15 -16.50 -3.93
N ALA A 91 0.03 -17.11 -3.86
CA ALA A 91 0.87 -17.06 -2.67
C ALA A 91 1.24 -15.62 -2.26
N ALA A 92 1.58 -14.76 -3.23
CA ALA A 92 1.88 -13.35 -2.98
C ALA A 92 0.67 -12.57 -2.43
N LEU A 93 -0.52 -12.79 -3.00
CA LEU A 93 -1.75 -12.17 -2.51
C LEU A 93 -2.11 -12.65 -1.11
N ARG A 94 -2.01 -13.96 -0.84
CA ARG A 94 -2.27 -14.53 0.48
C ARG A 94 -1.38 -13.94 1.56
N GLN A 95 -0.08 -13.80 1.28
CA GLN A 95 0.87 -13.16 2.20
C GLN A 95 0.47 -11.73 2.56
N ARG A 96 -0.35 -11.07 1.73
CA ARG A 96 -0.87 -9.70 1.92
C ARG A 96 -2.35 -9.66 2.29
N GLY A 97 -2.87 -10.68 2.95
CA GLY A 97 -4.27 -10.73 3.39
C GLY A 97 -5.29 -10.95 2.26
N GLY A 98 -4.83 -11.31 1.06
CA GLY A 98 -5.69 -11.62 -0.09
C GLY A 98 -6.12 -10.41 -0.92
N ILE A 99 -5.56 -9.22 -0.67
CA ILE A 99 -5.88 -8.00 -1.40
C ILE A 99 -4.66 -7.07 -1.48
N VAL A 100 -4.47 -6.40 -2.62
CA VAL A 100 -3.41 -5.40 -2.80
C VAL A 100 -3.89 -4.25 -3.68
N PRO A 101 -3.31 -3.04 -3.56
CA PRO A 101 -3.51 -1.99 -4.55
C PRO A 101 -3.15 -2.49 -5.96
N ALA A 102 -3.98 -2.19 -6.95
CA ALA A 102 -3.78 -2.66 -8.33
C ALA A 102 -2.41 -2.23 -8.89
N LYS A 103 -1.92 -1.05 -8.48
CA LYS A 103 -0.59 -0.54 -8.85
C LYS A 103 0.58 -1.38 -8.30
N GLN A 104 0.38 -2.11 -7.20
CA GLN A 104 1.41 -2.97 -6.60
C GLN A 104 1.33 -4.41 -7.09
N PHE A 105 0.23 -4.82 -7.73
CA PHE A 105 0.08 -6.18 -8.25
C PHE A 105 1.22 -6.60 -9.21
N PRO A 106 1.70 -5.75 -10.14
CA PRO A 106 2.86 -6.06 -10.98
C PRO A 106 4.18 -6.25 -10.20
N ILE A 107 4.29 -5.67 -9.00
CA ILE A 107 5.48 -5.79 -8.14
C ILE A 107 5.50 -7.16 -7.47
N ILE A 108 4.34 -7.57 -6.93
CA ILE A 108 4.23 -8.69 -5.97
C ILE A 108 3.94 -10.04 -6.64
N CYS A 109 3.29 -10.07 -7.80
CA CYS A 109 2.83 -11.33 -8.43
C CYS A 109 3.96 -12.26 -8.93
N GLY A 110 5.22 -11.80 -8.88
CA GLY A 110 6.40 -12.60 -9.27
C GLY A 110 6.54 -12.79 -10.78
N ALA A 111 5.79 -12.05 -11.61
CA ALA A 111 5.80 -12.16 -13.06
C ALA A 111 6.46 -10.93 -13.73
N PRO A 112 7.12 -11.11 -14.89
CA PRO A 112 7.69 -9.99 -15.64
C PRO A 112 6.56 -9.20 -16.32
N LEU A 113 6.69 -7.87 -16.38
CA LEU A 113 5.79 -6.96 -17.09
C LEU A 113 5.60 -7.39 -18.55
N ARG A 114 6.70 -7.75 -19.23
CA ARG A 114 6.67 -8.23 -20.61
C ARG A 114 7.90 -9.08 -20.92
N GLN A 115 7.69 -10.37 -21.16
CA GLN A 115 8.77 -11.29 -21.55
C GLN A 115 8.22 -12.46 -22.36
N GLN A 116 8.93 -12.86 -23.41
CA GLN A 116 8.50 -14.00 -24.24
C GLN A 116 8.37 -15.27 -23.41
N ARG A 117 7.32 -16.05 -23.67
CA ARG A 117 7.00 -17.32 -22.98
C ARG A 117 6.76 -17.20 -21.47
N GLN A 118 6.59 -15.98 -20.96
CA GLN A 118 6.15 -15.71 -19.60
C GLN A 118 4.84 -14.94 -19.66
N LEU A 119 3.94 -15.19 -18.70
CA LEU A 119 2.70 -14.43 -18.58
C LEU A 119 2.99 -13.07 -17.96
N SER A 120 2.33 -12.01 -18.44
CA SER A 120 2.36 -10.70 -17.79
C SER A 120 1.41 -10.66 -16.59
N PRO A 121 1.57 -9.69 -15.67
CA PRO A 121 0.62 -9.47 -14.59
C PRO A 121 -0.82 -9.32 -15.10
N ASP A 122 -1.04 -8.55 -16.17
CA ASP A 122 -2.39 -8.35 -16.74
C ASP A 122 -3.01 -9.68 -17.22
N THR A 123 -2.25 -10.48 -17.98
CA THR A 123 -2.72 -11.80 -18.44
C THR A 123 -2.99 -12.76 -17.29
N ILE A 124 -2.19 -12.67 -16.21
CA ILE A 124 -2.41 -13.47 -15.00
C ILE A 124 -3.71 -13.05 -14.33
N PHE A 125 -3.93 -11.75 -14.14
CA PHE A 125 -5.16 -11.22 -13.55
C PHE A 125 -6.38 -11.62 -14.37
N GLU A 126 -6.36 -11.43 -15.69
CA GLU A 126 -7.46 -11.79 -16.60
C GLU A 126 -7.84 -13.27 -16.45
N ARG A 127 -6.87 -14.18 -16.54
CA ARG A 127 -7.14 -15.62 -16.46
C ARG A 127 -7.59 -16.09 -15.08
N LEU A 128 -7.05 -15.51 -14.01
CA LEU A 128 -7.50 -15.81 -12.66
C LEU A 128 -8.89 -15.23 -12.37
N SER A 129 -9.24 -14.09 -12.97
CA SER A 129 -10.58 -13.51 -12.94
C SER A 129 -11.58 -14.38 -13.71
N ASP A 130 -11.20 -14.86 -14.90
CA ASP A 130 -12.02 -15.80 -15.68
C ASP A 130 -12.27 -17.11 -14.93
N ALA A 131 -11.26 -17.59 -14.19
CA ALA A 131 -11.36 -18.75 -13.31
C ALA A 131 -12.11 -18.49 -11.99
N LYS A 132 -12.66 -17.28 -11.79
CA LYS A 132 -13.37 -16.86 -10.57
C LYS A 132 -12.53 -16.95 -9.29
N LEU A 133 -11.24 -16.66 -9.40
CA LEU A 133 -10.32 -16.62 -8.26
C LEU A 133 -9.98 -15.19 -7.84
N LEU A 134 -9.86 -14.25 -8.78
CA LEU A 134 -9.54 -12.84 -8.52
C LEU A 134 -10.63 -11.89 -9.02
N THR A 135 -10.69 -10.72 -8.41
CA THR A 135 -11.58 -9.62 -8.82
C THR A 135 -10.90 -8.27 -8.58
N LYS A 136 -11.50 -7.21 -9.13
CA LYS A 136 -11.19 -5.82 -8.80
C LYS A 136 -12.21 -5.28 -7.81
N VAL A 137 -11.72 -4.64 -6.76
CA VAL A 137 -12.54 -3.89 -5.81
C VAL A 137 -12.00 -2.46 -5.71
N THR A 138 -12.85 -1.50 -5.35
CA THR A 138 -12.39 -0.14 -5.05
C THR A 138 -12.57 0.11 -3.56
N LEU A 139 -11.48 0.44 -2.87
CA LEU A 139 -11.49 0.80 -1.45
C LEU A 139 -11.32 2.31 -1.28
N SER A 140 -12.04 2.89 -0.31
CA SER A 140 -11.96 4.33 0.00
C SER A 140 -10.55 4.69 0.49
N GLY A 141 -9.93 5.71 -0.09
CA GLY A 141 -8.59 6.19 0.24
C GLY A 141 -7.43 5.27 -0.14
N VAL A 142 -7.70 4.18 -0.88
CA VAL A 142 -6.67 3.31 -1.47
C VAL A 142 -6.80 3.29 -2.99
N GLY A 143 -8.03 3.27 -3.51
CA GLY A 143 -8.31 3.18 -4.94
C GLY A 143 -8.63 1.77 -5.40
N GLU A 144 -8.32 1.47 -6.66
CA GLU A 144 -8.53 0.15 -7.24
C GLU A 144 -7.54 -0.87 -6.64
N CYS A 145 -8.07 -2.00 -6.19
CA CYS A 145 -7.35 -3.12 -5.62
C CYS A 145 -7.64 -4.40 -6.40
N ILE A 146 -6.67 -5.30 -6.45
CA ILE A 146 -6.84 -6.69 -6.91
C ILE A 146 -6.96 -7.57 -5.67
N ALA A 147 -8.01 -8.37 -5.62
CA ALA A 147 -8.38 -9.16 -4.45
C ALA A 147 -8.79 -10.58 -4.83
N PHE A 148 -8.75 -11.51 -3.87
CA PHE A 148 -9.49 -12.77 -4.00
C PHE A 148 -10.98 -12.50 -4.14
N ILE A 149 -11.68 -13.38 -4.87
CA ILE A 149 -13.13 -13.37 -4.85
C ILE A 149 -13.60 -13.82 -3.46
N GLN A 150 -14.40 -12.96 -2.84
CA GLN A 150 -14.99 -13.13 -1.51
C GLN A 150 -16.44 -12.64 -1.54
N GLU A 151 -17.16 -12.87 -0.45
CA GLU A 151 -18.51 -12.34 -0.26
C GLU A 151 -18.53 -10.80 -0.30
N GLU A 152 -19.67 -10.23 -0.70
CA GLU A 152 -19.84 -8.79 -0.81
C GLU A 152 -19.58 -8.10 0.55
N GLY A 153 -18.80 -7.02 0.53
CA GLY A 153 -18.45 -6.28 1.75
C GLY A 153 -17.28 -6.84 2.55
N HIS A 154 -16.72 -8.02 2.22
CA HIS A 154 -15.60 -8.63 2.96
C HIS A 154 -14.40 -7.67 3.17
N TYR A 155 -14.05 -6.90 2.14
CA TYR A 155 -12.93 -5.96 2.17
C TYR A 155 -13.31 -4.54 2.64
N GLY A 156 -14.59 -4.26 2.87
CA GLY A 156 -15.08 -2.91 3.14
C GLY A 156 -14.48 -2.26 4.39
N THR A 157 -14.12 -3.07 5.38
CA THR A 157 -13.52 -2.62 6.65
C THR A 157 -11.99 -2.59 6.64
N GLN A 158 -11.33 -3.09 5.58
CA GLN A 158 -9.87 -3.22 5.52
C GLN A 158 -9.16 -1.97 5.00
N ALA A 159 -9.90 -0.97 4.52
CA ALA A 159 -9.32 0.24 3.93
C ALA A 159 -8.40 0.99 4.90
N ASP A 160 -8.82 1.16 6.16
CA ASP A 160 -8.06 1.91 7.15
C ASP A 160 -6.75 1.20 7.52
N GLN A 161 -6.82 -0.12 7.74
CA GLN A 161 -5.64 -0.95 7.97
C GLN A 161 -4.67 -0.88 6.78
N MET A 162 -5.17 -1.07 5.56
CA MET A 162 -4.33 -1.05 4.36
C MET A 162 -3.65 0.32 4.16
N ARG A 163 -4.36 1.43 4.39
CA ARG A 163 -3.75 2.77 4.32
C ARG A 163 -2.64 2.95 5.36
N ALA A 164 -2.87 2.49 6.59
CA ALA A 164 -1.86 2.57 7.64
C ALA A 164 -0.60 1.77 7.27
N GLU A 165 -0.78 0.55 6.75
CA GLU A 165 0.32 -0.30 6.28
C GLU A 165 1.08 0.33 5.11
N LEU A 166 0.36 0.83 4.09
CA LEU A 166 0.94 1.47 2.92
C LEU A 166 1.76 2.72 3.28
N LEU A 167 1.24 3.58 4.16
CA LEU A 167 1.96 4.76 4.65
C LEU A 167 3.23 4.37 5.41
N THR A 168 3.14 3.33 6.25
CA THR A 168 4.29 2.82 7.02
C THR A 168 5.35 2.24 6.08
N GLU A 169 4.95 1.47 5.07
CA GLU A 169 5.84 0.94 4.04
C GLU A 169 6.50 2.05 3.20
N ASP A 170 5.79 3.13 2.87
CA ASP A 170 6.35 4.25 2.11
C ASP A 170 7.39 5.05 2.91
N ILE A 171 7.18 5.21 4.22
CA ILE A 171 8.19 5.75 5.14
C ILE A 171 9.41 4.82 5.20
N LEU A 172 9.19 3.51 5.33
CA LEU A 172 10.27 2.52 5.30
C LEU A 172 11.07 2.58 3.99
N LEU A 173 10.41 2.66 2.84
CA LEU A 173 11.06 2.77 1.53
C LEU A 173 11.95 4.01 1.43
N THR A 174 11.52 5.11 2.04
CA THR A 174 12.32 6.33 2.10
C THR A 174 13.57 6.13 2.96
N ALA A 175 13.46 5.43 4.10
CA ALA A 175 14.61 5.04 4.92
C ALA A 175 15.57 4.09 4.19
N VAL A 176 15.05 3.09 3.46
CA VAL A 176 15.85 2.17 2.65
C VAL A 176 16.58 2.92 1.54
N LYS A 177 15.90 3.84 0.85
CA LYS A 177 16.52 4.73 -0.16
C LYS A 177 17.70 5.49 0.43
N ASP A 178 17.53 6.12 1.58
CA ASP A 178 18.60 6.91 2.20
C ASP A 178 19.76 6.05 2.69
N TRP A 179 19.46 4.86 3.22
CA TRP A 179 20.47 3.90 3.60
C TRP A 179 21.31 3.43 2.40
N LEU A 180 20.67 3.07 1.28
CA LEU A 180 21.35 2.70 0.05
C LEU A 180 22.23 3.84 -0.50
N ARG A 181 21.76 5.10 -0.41
CA ARG A 181 22.53 6.29 -0.82
C ARG A 181 23.74 6.50 0.07
N ARG A 182 23.56 6.46 1.40
CA ARG A 182 24.63 6.68 2.39
C ARG A 182 25.74 5.64 2.31
N LEU A 183 25.40 4.41 1.94
CA LEU A 183 26.39 3.33 1.73
C LEU A 183 27.03 3.34 0.33
N GLY A 184 26.65 4.27 -0.54
CA GLY A 184 27.15 4.30 -1.92
C GLY A 184 26.68 3.13 -2.79
N ILE A 185 25.67 2.37 -2.33
CA ILE A 185 25.08 1.27 -3.09
C ILE A 185 24.26 1.84 -4.27
N ALA A 186 23.50 2.90 -4.02
CA ALA A 186 22.66 3.54 -5.02
C ALA A 186 23.15 4.96 -5.35
N SER A 187 23.06 5.35 -6.63
CA SER A 187 23.37 6.72 -7.04
C SER A 187 22.33 7.72 -6.50
N PHE A 188 22.81 8.82 -5.89
CA PHE A 188 22.01 9.76 -5.10
C PHE A 188 20.76 10.31 -5.80
N GLY A 189 20.81 10.53 -7.11
CA GLY A 189 19.71 11.09 -7.90
C GLY A 189 18.96 10.07 -8.77
N GLN A 190 19.18 8.77 -8.59
CA GLN A 190 18.66 7.73 -9.50
C GLN A 190 17.85 6.64 -8.78
N VAL A 191 17.50 6.85 -7.51
CA VAL A 191 16.65 5.91 -6.76
C VAL A 191 15.18 6.16 -7.11
N ALA A 192 14.56 5.20 -7.77
CA ALA A 192 13.13 5.19 -8.04
C ALA A 192 12.38 4.44 -6.94
N LEU A 193 11.23 4.97 -6.53
CA LEU A 193 10.29 4.37 -5.56
C LEU A 193 8.94 4.12 -6.23
N ARG A 194 8.18 3.12 -5.76
CA ARG A 194 6.84 2.77 -6.29
C ARG A 194 5.84 3.92 -6.30
N GLY A 195 5.99 4.88 -5.38
CA GLY A 195 5.16 6.08 -5.30
C GLY A 195 5.56 7.19 -6.29
N GLY A 196 6.60 6.99 -7.10
CA GLY A 196 7.04 7.94 -8.12
C GLY A 196 6.18 7.92 -9.39
N GLU A 197 6.50 8.78 -10.36
CA GLU A 197 5.77 8.89 -11.63
C GLU A 197 5.78 7.59 -12.46
N LYS A 198 6.85 6.81 -12.35
CA LYS A 198 7.02 5.53 -13.03
C LYS A 198 7.33 4.46 -12.01
N ILE A 199 6.68 3.31 -12.18
CA ILE A 199 6.98 2.13 -11.39
C ILE A 199 8.47 1.76 -11.56
N PRO A 200 9.23 1.56 -10.47
CA PRO A 200 10.64 1.17 -10.54
C PRO A 200 10.80 -0.15 -11.30
N GLN A 201 11.80 -0.24 -12.16
CA GLN A 201 12.02 -1.42 -13.00
C GLN A 201 13.50 -1.78 -13.09
N VAL A 202 13.76 -3.09 -13.08
CA VAL A 202 15.05 -3.67 -13.49
C VAL A 202 14.75 -4.78 -14.49
N GLY A 203 15.27 -4.62 -15.71
CA GLY A 203 14.93 -5.50 -16.82
C GLY A 203 13.44 -5.46 -17.12
N THR A 204 12.78 -6.62 -17.03
CA THR A 204 11.35 -6.79 -17.32
C THR A 204 10.48 -6.83 -16.06
N PHE A 205 11.04 -6.59 -14.88
CA PHE A 205 10.32 -6.71 -13.59
C PHE A 205 10.14 -5.34 -12.91
N ALA A 206 8.97 -5.15 -12.29
CA ALA A 206 8.66 -4.01 -11.43
C ALA A 206 9.09 -4.26 -9.99
N TRP A 207 9.47 -3.21 -9.25
CA TRP A 207 9.99 -3.29 -7.87
C TRP A 207 9.42 -2.17 -6.99
N ASP A 208 9.42 -2.35 -5.66
CA ASP A 208 9.08 -1.23 -4.77
C ASP A 208 10.14 -0.13 -4.83
N LEU A 209 11.40 -0.51 -5.00
CA LEU A 209 12.55 0.37 -5.17
C LEU A 209 13.56 -0.23 -6.15
N SER A 210 14.12 0.61 -7.02
CA SER A 210 15.27 0.22 -7.85
C SER A 210 16.23 1.37 -8.10
N ALA A 211 17.52 1.06 -8.25
CA ALA A 211 18.54 2.03 -8.63
C ALA A 211 19.74 1.35 -9.34
N PRO A 212 20.50 2.08 -10.18
CA PRO A 212 21.80 1.61 -10.64
C PRO A 212 22.80 1.54 -9.47
N CYS A 213 23.65 0.51 -9.48
CA CYS A 213 24.68 0.25 -8.48
C CYS A 213 26.07 0.23 -9.12
N TYR A 214 26.98 1.04 -8.57
CA TYR A 214 28.34 1.27 -9.09
C TYR A 214 29.44 0.67 -8.21
N LEU A 215 29.08 -0.13 -7.20
CA LEU A 215 30.07 -0.87 -6.41
C LEU A 215 30.90 -1.77 -7.34
N GLY A 216 32.22 -1.88 -7.07
CA GLY A 216 33.16 -2.52 -8.00
C GLY A 216 32.76 -3.93 -8.45
N HIS A 217 32.23 -4.75 -7.55
CA HIS A 217 31.76 -6.12 -7.85
C HIS A 217 30.43 -6.18 -8.63
N MET A 218 29.71 -5.06 -8.71
CA MET A 218 28.45 -4.92 -9.45
C MET A 218 28.67 -4.37 -10.86
N VAL A 219 29.82 -3.76 -11.14
CA VAL A 219 30.16 -3.17 -12.44
C VAL A 219 30.73 -4.23 -13.39
N ARG A 220 30.28 -4.23 -14.65
CA ARG A 220 30.85 -5.06 -15.72
C ARG A 220 31.38 -4.17 -16.85
N LYS A 221 32.39 -4.64 -17.58
CA LYS A 221 32.82 -4.01 -18.83
C LYS A 221 31.94 -4.49 -19.99
N GLY A 222 31.38 -3.55 -20.74
CA GLY A 222 30.66 -3.83 -21.98
C GLY A 222 31.61 -4.20 -23.13
N PRO A 223 31.07 -4.70 -24.26
CA PRO A 223 31.87 -4.95 -25.47
C PRO A 223 32.57 -3.71 -26.02
N ASP A 224 32.03 -2.53 -25.74
CA ASP A 224 32.57 -1.21 -26.08
C ASP A 224 33.62 -0.70 -25.08
N GLY A 225 34.04 -1.53 -24.12
CA GLY A 225 35.00 -1.18 -23.08
C GLY A 225 34.44 -0.29 -21.97
N LYS A 226 33.20 0.22 -22.11
CA LYS A 226 32.57 1.10 -21.12
C LYS A 226 32.08 0.31 -19.91
N ALA A 227 32.22 0.91 -18.73
CA ALA A 227 31.66 0.37 -17.50
C ALA A 227 30.13 0.43 -17.53
N LYS A 228 29.48 -0.70 -17.29
CA LYS A 228 28.02 -0.83 -17.12
C LYS A 228 27.73 -1.15 -15.66
N PRO A 229 26.90 -0.34 -14.98
CA PRO A 229 26.55 -0.60 -13.58
C PRO A 229 25.72 -1.88 -13.46
N GLY A 230 25.71 -2.41 -12.24
CA GLY A 230 24.69 -3.36 -11.81
C GLY A 230 23.44 -2.61 -11.34
N PHE A 231 22.56 -3.32 -10.64
CA PHE A 231 21.33 -2.76 -10.09
C PHE A 231 21.14 -3.21 -8.66
N VAL A 232 20.55 -2.34 -7.84
CA VAL A 232 19.90 -2.73 -6.60
C VAL A 232 18.40 -2.71 -6.82
N ALA A 233 17.72 -3.74 -6.32
CA ALA A 233 16.28 -3.90 -6.41
C ALA A 233 15.74 -4.37 -5.05
N CYS A 234 14.68 -3.72 -4.57
CA CYS A 234 14.16 -3.96 -3.23
C CYS A 234 12.63 -3.98 -3.25
N ASP A 235 12.05 -4.99 -2.60
CA ASP A 235 10.63 -5.01 -2.24
C ASP A 235 10.47 -4.97 -0.72
N VAL A 236 9.35 -4.44 -0.23
CA VAL A 236 9.04 -4.30 1.19
C VAL A 236 7.69 -4.94 1.54
N PHE A 237 7.60 -5.49 2.75
CA PHE A 237 6.34 -5.97 3.31
C PHE A 237 6.32 -5.86 4.84
N LEU A 238 5.44 -5.03 5.40
CA LEU A 238 5.36 -4.82 6.85
C LEU A 238 4.16 -5.49 7.54
N GLY A 239 3.51 -6.45 6.89
CA GLY A 239 2.44 -7.24 7.50
C GLY A 239 2.96 -8.40 8.34
N GLU A 240 2.25 -9.54 8.26
CA GLU A 240 2.58 -10.78 8.98
C GLU A 240 3.97 -11.35 8.64
N ASP A 241 4.40 -12.35 9.40
CA ASP A 241 5.68 -13.00 9.19
C ASP A 241 5.77 -13.60 7.77
N MET A 242 6.88 -13.33 7.09
CA MET A 242 7.11 -13.85 5.74
C MET A 242 7.36 -15.35 5.79
N THR A 243 6.47 -16.11 5.17
CA THR A 243 6.55 -17.59 5.09
C THR A 243 7.38 -18.04 3.88
N GLY A 244 7.75 -19.33 3.85
CA GLY A 244 8.42 -19.94 2.70
C GLY A 244 7.61 -19.80 1.40
N ALA A 245 6.29 -19.99 1.48
CA ALA A 245 5.37 -19.78 0.36
C ALA A 245 5.29 -18.30 -0.04
N GLY A 246 5.27 -17.39 0.94
CA GLY A 246 5.22 -15.94 0.69
C GLY A 246 6.46 -15.38 0.00
N VAL A 247 7.66 -15.92 0.27
CA VAL A 247 8.90 -15.48 -0.38
C VAL A 247 9.11 -16.06 -1.77
N ALA A 248 8.43 -17.17 -2.11
CA ALA A 248 8.62 -17.88 -3.38
C ALA A 248 8.42 -17.01 -4.64
N PRO A 249 7.41 -16.11 -4.71
CA PRO A 249 7.21 -15.21 -5.85
C PRO A 249 8.38 -14.24 -6.02
N PHE A 250 8.90 -13.69 -4.93
CA PHE A 250 10.07 -12.80 -4.93
C PHE A 250 11.35 -13.53 -5.39
N ILE A 251 11.54 -14.77 -4.92
CA ILE A 251 12.67 -15.62 -5.34
C ILE A 251 12.58 -15.91 -6.85
N ARG A 252 11.41 -16.32 -7.35
CA ARG A 252 11.21 -16.57 -8.78
C ARG A 252 11.51 -15.33 -9.62
N LYS A 253 11.03 -14.16 -9.19
CA LYS A 253 11.33 -12.87 -9.79
C LYS A 253 12.83 -12.60 -9.87
N CYS A 254 13.56 -12.80 -8.75
CA CYS A 254 15.01 -12.62 -8.70
C CYS A 254 15.79 -13.58 -9.61
N LEU A 255 15.44 -14.88 -9.58
CA LEU A 255 16.09 -15.90 -10.41
C LEU A 255 15.84 -15.66 -11.90
N THR A 256 14.61 -15.32 -12.26
CA THR A 256 14.24 -15.04 -13.65
C THR A 256 14.98 -13.81 -14.17
N LEU A 257 15.04 -12.72 -13.38
CA LEU A 257 15.79 -11.52 -13.77
C LEU A 257 17.28 -11.82 -14.01
N ARG A 258 17.92 -12.56 -13.10
CA ARG A 258 19.35 -12.92 -13.22
C ARG A 258 19.65 -13.83 -14.40
N SER A 259 18.66 -14.57 -14.91
CA SER A 259 18.81 -15.39 -16.11
C SER A 259 18.86 -14.59 -17.42
N LEU A 260 18.47 -13.30 -17.39
CA LEU A 260 18.44 -12.47 -18.58
C LEU A 260 19.85 -12.04 -19.00
N PRO A 261 20.32 -12.36 -20.23
CA PRO A 261 21.72 -12.20 -20.62
C PRO A 261 22.16 -10.74 -20.77
N LYS A 262 21.20 -9.81 -20.90
CA LYS A 262 21.46 -8.37 -21.10
C LYS A 262 21.35 -7.54 -19.82
N ILE A 263 21.08 -8.18 -18.68
CA ILE A 263 20.94 -7.50 -17.40
C ILE A 263 22.25 -7.62 -16.61
N GLY A 264 22.68 -6.52 -16.00
CA GLY A 264 23.86 -6.48 -15.14
C GLY A 264 23.64 -7.26 -13.83
N PRO A 265 24.69 -7.42 -13.00
CA PRO A 265 24.55 -7.98 -11.67
C PRO A 265 23.44 -7.26 -10.87
N CYS A 266 22.67 -8.02 -10.12
CA CYS A 266 21.57 -7.48 -9.32
C CYS A 266 21.79 -7.81 -7.84
N MET A 267 21.78 -6.78 -7.00
CA MET A 267 21.69 -6.90 -5.54
C MET A 267 20.21 -6.83 -5.18
N GLN A 268 19.67 -7.93 -4.69
CA GLN A 268 18.24 -8.05 -4.41
C GLN A 268 17.99 -8.14 -2.91
N ILE A 269 17.11 -7.27 -2.42
CA ILE A 269 16.79 -7.10 -1.00
C ILE A 269 15.29 -7.32 -0.83
N LEU A 270 14.91 -8.13 0.14
CA LEU A 270 13.53 -8.20 0.60
C LEU A 270 13.51 -7.70 2.04
N VAL A 271 12.83 -6.59 2.28
CA VAL A 271 12.65 -6.06 3.64
C VAL A 271 11.29 -6.51 4.15
N ALA A 272 11.27 -7.25 5.26
CA ALA A 272 10.03 -7.63 5.91
C ALA A 272 10.02 -7.26 7.38
N ASN A 273 8.84 -7.19 8.01
CA ASN A 273 8.75 -7.04 9.45
C ASN A 273 9.53 -8.17 10.15
N ARG A 274 9.22 -9.41 9.79
CA ARG A 274 9.92 -10.62 10.23
C ARG A 274 9.88 -11.70 9.14
N PHE A 275 10.73 -12.71 9.29
CA PHE A 275 10.75 -13.91 8.46
C PHE A 275 10.68 -15.13 9.37
N ASP A 276 9.94 -16.13 8.94
CA ASP A 276 10.09 -17.46 9.50
C ASP A 276 11.49 -18.01 9.18
N HIS A 277 11.95 -18.95 10.01
CA HIS A 277 13.30 -19.51 9.90
C HIS A 277 13.59 -20.07 8.49
N ASP A 278 12.67 -20.87 7.96
CA ASP A 278 12.83 -21.49 6.64
C ASP A 278 12.81 -20.46 5.51
N ALA A 279 11.95 -19.43 5.61
CA ALA A 279 11.89 -18.34 4.63
C ALA A 279 13.20 -17.55 4.59
N PHE A 280 13.75 -17.22 5.76
CA PHE A 280 15.03 -16.52 5.89
C PHE A 280 16.18 -17.33 5.27
N LEU A 281 16.26 -18.62 5.57
CA LEU A 281 17.28 -19.50 4.99
C LEU A 281 17.11 -19.66 3.49
N LEU A 282 15.87 -19.79 3.00
CA LEU A 282 15.57 -19.95 1.59
C LEU A 282 16.02 -18.72 0.78
N LEU A 283 15.73 -17.50 1.26
CA LEU A 283 16.21 -16.26 0.62
C LEU A 283 17.74 -16.22 0.54
N LYS A 284 18.44 -16.53 1.64
CA LYS A 284 19.91 -16.58 1.68
C LYS A 284 20.49 -17.57 0.69
N ARG A 285 19.93 -18.78 0.60
CA ARG A 285 20.37 -19.82 -0.35
C ARG A 285 20.29 -19.33 -1.81
N HIS A 286 19.36 -18.44 -2.11
CA HIS A 286 19.20 -17.83 -3.43
C HIS A 286 19.97 -16.52 -3.63
N GLY A 287 20.90 -16.17 -2.72
CA GLY A 287 21.73 -14.96 -2.82
C GLY A 287 20.92 -13.67 -2.70
N ILE A 288 19.78 -13.72 -2.02
CA ILE A 288 18.95 -12.56 -1.70
C ILE A 288 19.30 -12.09 -0.28
N ILE A 289 19.23 -10.79 -0.04
CA ILE A 289 19.40 -10.19 1.29
C ILE A 289 18.04 -10.13 1.99
N PRO A 290 17.71 -11.05 2.91
CA PRO A 290 16.59 -10.86 3.82
C PRO A 290 16.97 -9.80 4.85
N ALA A 291 16.18 -8.74 4.95
CA ALA A 291 16.40 -7.65 5.88
C ALA A 291 15.13 -7.33 6.66
N THR A 292 15.30 -6.87 7.90
CA THR A 292 14.22 -6.30 8.71
C THR A 292 14.55 -4.83 9.03
N PRO A 293 13.55 -4.00 9.36
CA PRO A 293 13.81 -2.65 9.86
C PRO A 293 14.84 -2.64 11.01
N LYS A 294 14.75 -3.61 11.92
CA LYS A 294 15.69 -3.78 13.04
C LYS A 294 17.12 -4.01 12.57
N THR A 295 17.33 -4.89 11.59
CA THR A 295 18.69 -5.16 11.06
C THR A 295 19.27 -4.01 10.22
N LEU A 296 18.42 -3.19 9.60
CA LEU A 296 18.86 -2.07 8.77
C LEU A 296 19.10 -0.78 9.56
N PHE A 297 18.25 -0.52 10.56
CA PHE A 297 18.13 0.79 11.21
C PHE A 297 18.21 0.74 12.75
N GLY A 298 18.26 -0.45 13.35
CA GLY A 298 18.26 -0.66 14.80
C GLY A 298 16.86 -0.80 15.41
N GLU A 299 16.82 -1.14 16.70
CA GLU A 299 15.58 -1.43 17.44
C GLU A 299 14.61 -0.24 17.47
N GLU A 300 15.12 0.95 17.80
CA GLU A 300 14.32 2.16 18.00
C GLU A 300 13.45 2.49 16.78
N VAL A 301 14.03 2.40 15.57
CA VAL A 301 13.32 2.68 14.31
C VAL A 301 12.33 1.56 13.97
N ALA A 302 12.69 0.30 14.24
CA ALA A 302 11.81 -0.84 13.98
C ALA A 302 10.55 -0.81 14.86
N GLU A 303 10.72 -0.52 16.15
CA GLU A 303 9.62 -0.33 17.09
C GLU A 303 8.74 0.85 16.67
N ALA A 304 9.34 1.96 16.23
CA ALA A 304 8.60 3.14 15.78
C ALA A 304 7.74 2.85 14.53
N LEU A 305 8.26 2.11 13.56
CA LEU A 305 7.49 1.71 12.37
C LEU A 305 6.33 0.78 12.73
N THR A 306 6.55 -0.17 13.65
CA THR A 306 5.50 -1.09 14.12
C THR A 306 4.41 -0.33 14.90
N GLN A 307 4.81 0.59 15.79
CA GLN A 307 3.90 1.42 16.56
C GLN A 307 3.10 2.36 15.66
N LEU A 308 3.71 2.89 14.59
CA LEU A 308 3.07 3.81 13.66
C LEU A 308 1.79 3.22 13.06
N THR A 309 1.83 1.98 12.55
CA THR A 309 0.66 1.34 11.95
C THR A 309 -0.51 1.30 12.94
N SER A 310 -0.25 0.91 14.20
CA SER A 310 -1.27 0.87 15.25
C SER A 310 -1.84 2.25 15.58
N VAL A 311 -0.98 3.27 15.67
CA VAL A 311 -1.40 4.66 15.94
C VAL A 311 -2.29 5.20 14.83
N LEU A 312 -1.96 4.91 13.57
CA LEU A 312 -2.75 5.35 12.41
C LEU A 312 -4.14 4.68 12.38
N ILE A 313 -4.22 3.38 12.70
CA ILE A 313 -5.50 2.66 12.81
C ILE A 313 -6.37 3.26 13.92
N ASN A 314 -5.79 3.52 15.10
CA ASN A 314 -6.51 4.15 16.20
C ASN A 314 -7.01 5.56 15.85
N ALA A 315 -6.18 6.36 15.17
CA ALA A 315 -6.55 7.70 14.75
C ALA A 315 -7.70 7.70 13.72
N ALA A 316 -7.75 6.72 12.81
CA ALA A 316 -8.87 6.54 11.89
C ALA A 316 -10.20 6.32 12.63
N HIS A 317 -10.16 5.64 13.78
CA HIS A 317 -11.30 5.44 14.68
C HIS A 317 -11.53 6.58 15.68
N ALA A 318 -11.02 7.79 15.39
CA ALA A 318 -11.15 8.99 16.23
C ALA A 318 -10.45 8.91 17.60
N ILE A 319 -9.54 7.95 17.79
CA ILE A 319 -8.72 7.85 19.01
C ILE A 319 -7.37 8.51 18.72
N ILE A 320 -7.29 9.82 19.01
CA ILE A 320 -6.07 10.61 18.82
C ILE A 320 -5.35 10.78 20.16
N ASP A 321 -4.17 10.18 20.27
CA ASP A 321 -3.24 10.37 21.38
C ASP A 321 -2.06 11.25 20.95
N PRO A 322 -2.03 12.53 21.36
CA PRO A 322 -0.95 13.46 21.01
C PRO A 322 0.43 12.97 21.46
N GLY A 323 0.52 12.28 22.60
CA GLY A 323 1.79 11.79 23.14
C GLY A 323 2.40 10.69 22.28
N GLN A 324 1.56 9.79 21.75
CA GLN A 324 2.02 8.74 20.83
C GLN A 324 2.53 9.34 19.50
N PHE A 325 1.86 10.37 18.96
CA PHE A 325 2.34 11.07 17.77
C PHE A 325 3.66 11.81 18.04
N ASP A 326 3.80 12.51 19.17
CA ASP A 326 5.05 13.17 19.58
C ASP A 326 6.23 12.18 19.58
N ASP A 327 6.03 11.01 20.18
CA ASP A 327 7.04 9.95 20.24
C ASP A 327 7.41 9.42 18.86
N LEU A 328 6.41 9.19 18.00
CA LEU A 328 6.64 8.75 16.63
C LEU A 328 7.40 9.79 15.81
N PHE A 329 7.03 11.07 15.89
CA PHE A 329 7.76 12.16 15.22
C PHE A 329 9.22 12.20 15.64
N ARG A 330 9.50 12.07 16.94
CA ARG A 330 10.86 12.06 17.47
C ARG A 330 11.67 10.89 16.92
N LYS A 331 11.15 9.65 17.03
CA LYS A 331 11.85 8.43 16.60
C LYS A 331 12.07 8.38 15.09
N LEU A 332 11.09 8.84 14.31
CA LEU A 332 11.12 8.77 12.83
C LEU A 332 11.71 10.03 12.17
N SER A 333 12.04 11.08 12.93
CA SER A 333 12.63 12.32 12.42
C SER A 333 13.94 12.14 11.65
N LYS A 334 14.68 11.06 11.93
CA LYS A 334 15.93 10.69 11.25
C LYS A 334 15.70 10.23 9.80
N ILE A 335 14.46 9.87 9.44
CA ILE A 335 14.08 9.46 8.09
C ILE A 335 13.64 10.70 7.31
N GLU A 336 14.31 10.97 6.18
CA GLU A 336 14.01 12.12 5.34
C GLU A 336 12.53 12.07 4.90
N GLY A 337 11.79 13.17 5.06
CA GLY A 337 10.39 13.28 4.62
C GLY A 337 9.32 12.57 5.49
N ALA A 338 9.70 11.64 6.37
CA ALA A 338 8.75 10.91 7.22
C ALA A 338 7.91 11.85 8.10
N ALA A 339 8.54 12.83 8.72
CA ALA A 339 7.85 13.81 9.56
C ALA A 339 6.87 14.70 8.78
N ASN A 340 7.03 14.88 7.46
CA ASN A 340 6.05 15.64 6.68
C ASN A 340 4.85 14.77 6.31
N GLN A 341 5.07 13.51 5.94
CA GLN A 341 3.99 12.56 5.67
C GLN A 341 3.12 12.34 6.90
N LEU A 342 3.73 12.09 8.07
CA LEU A 342 3.02 11.93 9.33
C LEU A 342 2.20 13.16 9.72
N ARG A 343 2.72 14.37 9.49
CA ARG A 343 1.97 15.62 9.74
C ARG A 343 0.76 15.76 8.84
N GLY A 344 0.89 15.43 7.55
CA GLY A 344 -0.24 15.43 6.62
C GLY A 344 -1.36 14.54 7.12
N THR A 345 -1.05 13.28 7.42
CA THR A 345 -2.03 12.28 7.88
C THR A 345 -2.63 12.61 9.24
N LEU A 346 -1.84 13.08 10.21
CA LEU A 346 -2.37 13.53 11.50
C LEU A 346 -3.36 14.69 11.32
N PHE A 347 -3.06 15.63 10.42
CA PHE A 347 -3.94 16.76 10.16
C PHE A 347 -5.27 16.33 9.54
N GLU A 348 -5.27 15.37 8.61
CA GLU A 348 -6.50 14.78 8.06
C GLU A 348 -7.38 14.17 9.16
N TYR A 349 -6.80 13.43 10.11
CA TYR A 349 -7.56 12.86 11.24
C TYR A 349 -8.13 13.94 12.18
N ILE A 350 -7.35 14.96 12.52
CA ILE A 350 -7.83 16.10 13.33
C ILE A 350 -8.99 16.79 12.59
N ALA A 351 -8.83 17.08 11.31
CA ALA A 351 -9.84 17.75 10.52
C ALA A 351 -11.12 16.91 10.37
N ALA A 352 -11.01 15.60 10.21
CA ALA A 352 -12.16 14.70 10.16
C ALA A 352 -12.94 14.72 11.47
N GLU A 353 -12.24 14.73 12.60
CA GLU A 353 -12.89 14.80 13.91
C GLU A 353 -13.55 16.15 14.17
N VAL A 354 -12.91 17.26 13.77
CA VAL A 354 -13.54 18.59 13.78
C VAL A 354 -14.80 18.61 12.93
N ALA A 355 -14.75 18.01 11.72
CA ALA A 355 -15.91 17.93 10.84
C ALA A 355 -17.06 17.12 11.46
N ARG A 356 -16.77 16.01 12.17
CA ARG A 356 -17.78 15.21 12.90
C ARG A 356 -18.50 16.03 13.97
N GLN A 357 -17.76 16.87 14.67
CA GLN A 357 -18.30 17.66 15.78
C GLN A 357 -18.99 18.95 15.35
N LYS A 358 -18.60 19.53 14.20
CA LYS A 358 -19.03 20.89 13.80
C LYS A 358 -19.87 20.94 12.54
N LEU A 359 -19.73 19.97 11.63
CA LEU A 359 -20.32 20.04 10.30
C LEU A 359 -21.41 18.99 10.09
N ALA A 360 -21.13 17.73 10.39
CA ALA A 360 -22.04 16.63 10.10
C ALA A 360 -21.78 15.40 10.97
N THR A 361 -22.81 14.61 11.24
CA THR A 361 -22.67 13.29 11.88
C THR A 361 -22.11 12.25 10.92
N GLU A 362 -22.45 12.33 9.62
CA GLU A 362 -21.91 11.44 8.60
C GLU A 362 -20.64 12.03 8.01
N VAL A 363 -19.49 11.53 8.44
CA VAL A 363 -18.18 11.93 7.94
C VAL A 363 -17.43 10.70 7.45
N SER A 364 -16.98 10.77 6.19
CA SER A 364 -16.12 9.76 5.58
C SER A 364 -14.80 10.40 5.13
N MET A 365 -13.71 9.65 5.21
CA MET A 365 -12.38 10.12 4.80
C MET A 365 -11.93 9.51 3.48
N ASN A 366 -11.13 10.29 2.74
CA ASN A 366 -10.42 9.91 1.52
C ASN A 366 -11.35 9.26 0.48
N ARG A 367 -12.51 9.89 0.26
CA ARG A 367 -13.52 9.34 -0.67
C ARG A 367 -13.14 9.67 -2.11
N ILE A 368 -13.14 8.65 -2.96
CA ILE A 368 -12.86 8.79 -4.40
C ILE A 368 -14.16 9.06 -5.15
N PHE A 369 -14.17 10.16 -5.90
CA PHE A 369 -15.23 10.56 -6.82
C PHE A 369 -14.80 10.30 -8.26
N LYS A 370 -15.61 9.54 -9.01
CA LYS A 370 -15.31 9.13 -10.38
C LYS A 370 -16.32 9.73 -11.36
N VAL A 371 -15.81 10.22 -12.49
CA VAL A 371 -16.58 10.59 -13.68
C VAL A 371 -15.89 10.00 -14.92
N PRO A 372 -16.54 9.94 -16.09
CA PRO A 372 -15.90 9.41 -17.29
C PRO A 372 -14.56 10.11 -17.58
N GLY A 373 -13.46 9.34 -17.54
CA GLY A 373 -12.11 9.84 -17.84
C GLY A 373 -11.42 10.67 -16.76
N SER A 374 -12.04 10.89 -15.59
CA SER A 374 -11.43 11.65 -14.50
C SER A 374 -11.83 11.12 -13.12
N GLU A 375 -10.91 11.21 -12.16
CA GLU A 375 -11.17 10.93 -10.75
C GLU A 375 -10.50 11.97 -9.87
N ALA A 376 -11.11 12.18 -8.70
CA ALA A 376 -10.58 13.05 -7.65
C ALA A 376 -10.89 12.43 -6.29
N GLU A 377 -9.98 12.62 -5.35
CA GLU A 377 -10.18 12.25 -3.95
C GLU A 377 -10.52 13.50 -3.14
N ALA A 378 -11.42 13.36 -2.18
CA ALA A 378 -11.63 14.36 -1.14
C ALA A 378 -11.20 13.76 0.21
N ASP A 379 -10.29 14.46 0.89
CA ASP A 379 -9.72 14.02 2.17
C ASP A 379 -10.83 13.82 3.22
N ILE A 380 -11.84 14.70 3.24
CA ILE A 380 -13.03 14.55 4.10
C ILE A 380 -14.30 14.86 3.31
N VAL A 381 -15.33 14.04 3.50
CA VAL A 381 -16.69 14.27 3.02
C VAL A 381 -17.64 14.26 4.22
N ALA A 382 -18.22 15.42 4.51
CA ALA A 382 -19.19 15.62 5.57
C ALA A 382 -20.60 15.81 4.96
N VAL A 383 -21.53 14.92 5.30
CA VAL A 383 -22.90 14.93 4.76
C VAL A 383 -23.89 15.20 5.88
N THR A 384 -24.66 16.27 5.74
CA THR A 384 -25.86 16.48 6.56
C THR A 384 -27.07 16.09 5.70
N PRO A 385 -27.74 14.96 5.98
CA PRO A 385 -28.85 14.49 5.18
C PRO A 385 -29.89 15.59 4.90
N HIS A 386 -30.33 15.69 3.65
CA HIS A 386 -31.28 16.70 3.16
C HIS A 386 -30.87 18.18 3.31
N HIS A 387 -29.68 18.49 3.84
CA HIS A 387 -29.27 19.87 4.09
C HIS A 387 -28.08 20.30 3.23
N ARG A 388 -26.94 19.60 3.30
CA ARG A 388 -25.73 19.95 2.55
C ARG A 388 -24.71 18.83 2.50
N ILE A 389 -23.82 18.89 1.52
CA ILE A 389 -22.59 18.12 1.47
C ILE A 389 -21.39 19.06 1.44
N THR A 390 -20.39 18.82 2.30
CA THR A 390 -19.15 19.60 2.36
C THR A 390 -17.97 18.66 2.10
N LEU A 391 -17.17 19.00 1.08
CA LEU A 391 -15.92 18.29 0.75
C LEU A 391 -14.75 19.15 1.21
N ILE A 392 -13.84 18.57 1.98
CA ILE A 392 -12.70 19.29 2.57
C ILE A 392 -11.42 18.65 2.04
N GLU A 393 -10.53 19.48 1.51
CA GLU A 393 -9.14 19.13 1.21
C GLU A 393 -8.26 19.63 2.36
N CYS A 394 -7.41 18.76 2.88
CA CYS A 394 -6.53 19.00 4.01
C CYS A 394 -5.07 19.07 3.55
N LYS A 395 -4.34 20.11 3.98
CA LYS A 395 -2.88 20.19 3.79
C LYS A 395 -2.20 20.57 5.10
N GLY A 396 -1.79 19.54 5.83
CA GLY A 396 -1.03 19.63 7.09
C GLY A 396 0.46 19.75 6.83
N TYR A 397 1.01 20.95 7.01
CA TYR A 397 2.44 21.24 6.84
C TYR A 397 3.03 21.80 8.14
N SER A 398 4.36 21.79 8.20
CA SER A 398 5.08 22.54 9.25
C SER A 398 4.63 24.00 9.26
N PRO A 399 4.49 24.64 10.44
CA PRO A 399 4.12 26.05 10.57
C PRO A 399 5.11 27.02 9.89
N ARG A 400 6.29 26.53 9.51
CA ARG A 400 7.36 27.30 8.85
C ARG A 400 7.40 27.08 7.33
N ALA A 401 6.52 26.24 6.78
CA ALA A 401 6.45 25.98 5.35
C ALA A 401 5.38 26.86 4.68
N THR A 402 5.41 26.89 3.35
CA THR A 402 4.35 27.45 2.51
C THR A 402 3.76 26.30 1.69
N ILE A 403 2.45 26.33 1.47
CA ILE A 403 1.80 25.33 0.62
C ILE A 403 2.22 25.53 -0.84
N PRO A 404 2.73 24.49 -1.54
CA PRO A 404 3.08 24.60 -2.95
C PRO A 404 1.88 24.94 -3.83
N ASP A 405 2.02 25.94 -4.72
CA ASP A 405 0.94 26.41 -5.59
C ASP A 405 0.33 25.32 -6.46
N LYS A 406 1.14 24.36 -6.91
CA LYS A 406 0.67 23.21 -7.71
C LYS A 406 -0.40 22.38 -6.99
N LEU A 407 -0.33 22.28 -5.65
CA LEU A 407 -1.31 21.53 -4.87
C LEU A 407 -2.63 22.30 -4.78
N PHE A 408 -2.55 23.60 -4.51
CA PHE A 408 -3.72 24.46 -4.45
C PHE A 408 -4.43 24.56 -5.82
N LYS A 409 -3.65 24.77 -6.89
CA LYS A 409 -4.16 24.78 -8.28
C LYS A 409 -4.86 23.46 -8.62
N ARG A 410 -4.25 22.32 -8.30
CA ARG A 410 -4.87 21.01 -8.52
C ARG A 410 -6.20 20.87 -7.78
N TRP A 411 -6.28 21.27 -6.51
CA TRP A 411 -7.54 21.23 -5.77
C TRP A 411 -8.63 22.04 -6.47
N LEU A 412 -8.32 23.30 -6.78
CA LEU A 412 -9.30 24.25 -7.31
C LEU A 412 -9.72 23.95 -8.76
N GLU A 413 -8.77 23.54 -9.61
CA GLU A 413 -8.97 23.38 -11.05
C GLU A 413 -9.31 21.94 -11.47
N HIS A 414 -8.92 20.94 -10.68
CA HIS A 414 -9.17 19.52 -10.97
C HIS A 414 -10.10 18.85 -9.95
N ASN A 415 -9.77 18.87 -8.66
CA ASN A 415 -10.53 18.13 -7.65
C ASN A 415 -11.96 18.67 -7.50
N VAL A 416 -12.11 19.99 -7.29
CA VAL A 416 -13.43 20.63 -7.10
C VAL A 416 -14.38 20.37 -8.27
N PRO A 417 -14.01 20.62 -9.55
CA PRO A 417 -14.90 20.34 -10.67
C PRO A 417 -15.24 18.85 -10.84
N THR A 418 -14.26 17.96 -10.65
CA THR A 418 -14.45 16.50 -10.79
C THR A 418 -15.40 15.96 -9.72
N CYS A 419 -15.18 16.32 -8.46
CA CYS A 419 -16.05 15.94 -7.36
C CYS A 419 -17.46 16.52 -7.53
N TYR A 420 -17.60 17.78 -7.94
CA TYR A 420 -18.91 18.38 -8.20
C TYR A 420 -19.69 17.62 -9.29
N ALA A 421 -19.03 17.29 -10.39
CA ALA A 421 -19.64 16.53 -11.48
C ALA A 421 -20.12 15.14 -11.02
N ALA A 422 -19.32 14.43 -10.21
CA ALA A 422 -19.71 13.16 -9.62
C ALA A 422 -20.89 13.29 -8.66
N ILE A 423 -20.89 14.29 -7.77
CA ILE A 423 -21.99 14.56 -6.83
C ILE A 423 -23.31 14.78 -7.57
N LYS A 424 -23.29 15.50 -8.70
CA LYS A 424 -24.51 15.76 -9.50
C LYS A 424 -25.06 14.53 -10.22
N GLN A 425 -24.30 13.44 -10.28
CA GLN A 425 -24.76 12.14 -10.77
C GLN A 425 -25.18 11.20 -9.63
N HIS A 426 -24.88 11.54 -8.37
CA HIS A 426 -25.19 10.68 -7.22
C HIS A 426 -26.69 10.68 -6.92
N PRO A 427 -27.34 9.51 -6.70
CA PRO A 427 -28.77 9.42 -6.42
C PRO A 427 -29.21 10.31 -5.26
N ASP A 428 -28.46 10.26 -4.16
CA ASP A 428 -28.83 10.93 -2.90
C ASP A 428 -28.30 12.37 -2.78
N TRP A 429 -27.22 12.73 -3.51
CA TRP A 429 -26.50 13.99 -3.28
C TRP A 429 -26.72 15.02 -4.39
N LYS A 430 -27.25 14.62 -5.54
CA LYS A 430 -27.42 15.52 -6.70
C LYS A 430 -28.19 16.80 -6.40
N ASN A 431 -29.15 16.74 -5.48
CA ASN A 431 -30.01 17.86 -5.10
C ASN A 431 -29.53 18.62 -3.86
N LEU A 432 -28.44 18.18 -3.22
CA LEU A 432 -27.91 18.87 -2.06
C LEU A 432 -27.11 20.12 -2.47
N PRO A 433 -27.17 21.21 -1.69
CA PRO A 433 -26.17 22.25 -1.69
C PRO A 433 -24.77 21.65 -1.47
N VAL A 434 -23.81 22.09 -2.28
CA VAL A 434 -22.44 21.57 -2.26
C VAL A 434 -21.49 22.68 -1.82
N ALA A 435 -20.65 22.39 -0.83
CA ALA A 435 -19.57 23.26 -0.38
C ALA A 435 -18.23 22.55 -0.52
N PHE A 436 -17.21 23.28 -0.94
CA PHE A 436 -15.83 22.82 -0.94
C PHE A 436 -14.99 23.70 -0.02
N GLU A 437 -14.15 23.10 0.80
CA GLU A 437 -13.27 23.84 1.71
C GLU A 437 -11.82 23.35 1.54
N PHE A 438 -10.87 24.28 1.63
CA PHE A 438 -9.44 23.96 1.69
C PHE A 438 -8.91 24.35 3.06
N TRP A 439 -8.50 23.36 3.84
CA TRP A 439 -8.01 23.50 5.19
C TRP A 439 -6.50 23.32 5.20
N THR A 440 -5.78 24.30 5.74
CA THR A 440 -4.32 24.21 5.80
C THR A 440 -3.72 24.89 7.02
N THR A 441 -2.64 24.29 7.52
CA THR A 441 -1.88 24.79 8.67
C THR A 441 -0.76 25.76 8.28
N ALA A 442 -0.40 25.82 7.00
CA ALA A 442 0.62 26.69 6.46
C ALA A 442 0.00 27.78 5.57
N PRO A 443 0.62 28.96 5.44
CA PRO A 443 0.14 29.99 4.53
C PRO A 443 0.16 29.52 3.06
N LEU A 444 -0.77 30.09 2.28
CA LEU A 444 -0.75 30.06 0.82
C LEU A 444 0.12 31.22 0.30
N SER A 445 0.64 31.07 -0.93
CA SER A 445 1.30 32.19 -1.62
C SER A 445 0.28 33.27 -2.02
N ASP A 446 0.77 34.48 -2.30
CA ASP A 446 -0.06 35.57 -2.86
C ASP A 446 -0.71 35.17 -4.19
N GLU A 447 -0.01 34.37 -5.01
CA GLU A 447 -0.55 33.85 -6.27
C GLU A 447 -1.74 32.92 -6.03
N SER A 448 -1.62 31.99 -5.09
CA SER A 448 -2.71 31.08 -4.72
C SER A 448 -3.89 31.82 -4.10
N MET A 449 -3.63 32.85 -3.28
CA MET A 449 -4.68 33.70 -2.70
C MET A 449 -5.43 34.52 -3.77
N ALA A 450 -4.71 35.10 -4.74
CA ALA A 450 -5.32 35.80 -5.86
C ALA A 450 -6.16 34.87 -6.75
N LEU A 451 -5.67 33.65 -6.99
CA LEU A 451 -6.40 32.61 -7.73
C LEU A 451 -7.71 32.24 -7.02
N PHE A 452 -7.67 32.08 -5.70
CA PHE A 452 -8.85 31.79 -4.89
C PHE A 452 -9.90 32.90 -4.98
N ALA A 453 -9.50 34.16 -4.78
CA ALA A 453 -10.42 35.30 -4.82
C ALA A 453 -11.16 35.38 -6.18
N LYS A 454 -10.39 35.28 -7.28
CA LYS A 454 -10.95 35.27 -8.64
C LYS A 454 -11.91 34.11 -8.88
N ALA A 455 -11.58 32.92 -8.36
CA ALA A 455 -12.47 31.77 -8.47
C ALA A 455 -13.77 31.95 -7.68
N LYS A 456 -13.69 32.46 -6.45
CA LYS A 456 -14.84 32.69 -5.55
C LYS A 456 -15.83 33.68 -6.15
N GLU A 457 -15.35 34.73 -6.83
CA GLU A 457 -16.21 35.69 -7.54
C GLU A 457 -16.89 35.09 -8.78
N ARG A 458 -16.21 34.20 -9.51
CA ARG A 458 -16.72 33.60 -10.75
C ARG A 458 -17.73 32.47 -10.49
N ILE A 459 -17.57 31.75 -9.38
CA ILE A 459 -18.42 30.61 -9.04
C ILE A 459 -19.81 31.11 -8.65
N ARG A 460 -20.84 30.56 -9.30
CA ARG A 460 -22.23 30.84 -8.92
C ARG A 460 -22.56 30.06 -7.63
N PRO A 461 -22.91 30.73 -6.51
CA PRO A 461 -23.18 30.04 -5.25
C PRO A 461 -24.34 29.04 -5.31
N SER A 462 -25.26 29.21 -6.27
CA SER A 462 -26.34 28.25 -6.53
C SER A 462 -25.86 26.90 -7.08
N ARG A 463 -24.64 26.82 -7.62
CA ARG A 463 -24.01 25.56 -8.01
C ARG A 463 -23.31 24.94 -6.81
N TYR A 464 -22.32 25.64 -6.29
CA TYR A 464 -21.52 25.26 -5.13
C TYR A 464 -20.77 26.47 -4.58
N THR A 465 -20.23 26.35 -3.38
CA THR A 465 -19.36 27.35 -2.75
C THR A 465 -17.94 26.83 -2.56
N ILE A 466 -16.97 27.74 -2.44
CA ILE A 466 -15.59 27.44 -2.04
C ILE A 466 -15.20 28.31 -0.84
N ASP A 467 -14.45 27.75 0.11
CA ASP A 467 -13.91 28.49 1.26
C ASP A 467 -12.49 28.06 1.66
N LEU A 468 -11.77 28.93 2.37
CA LEU A 468 -10.44 28.65 2.92
C LEU A 468 -10.49 28.69 4.45
N LYS A 469 -9.88 27.70 5.11
CA LYS A 469 -9.60 27.74 6.55
C LYS A 469 -8.09 27.66 6.75
N LEU A 470 -7.48 28.77 7.14
CA LEU A 470 -6.04 28.86 7.36
C LEU A 470 -5.70 28.57 8.83
N GLY A 471 -4.41 28.41 9.16
CA GLY A 471 -3.96 27.93 10.47
C GLY A 471 -4.59 28.62 11.68
N ARG A 472 -4.76 29.95 11.65
CA ARG A 472 -5.42 30.69 12.74
C ARG A 472 -6.92 30.41 12.82
N ASP A 473 -7.62 30.41 11.69
CA ASP A 473 -9.06 30.14 11.64
C ASP A 473 -9.36 28.71 12.10
N LEU A 474 -8.55 27.76 11.64
CA LEU A 474 -8.63 26.35 12.04
C LEU A 474 -8.40 26.19 13.53
N PHE A 475 -7.42 26.88 14.08
CA PHE A 475 -7.15 26.78 15.51
C PHE A 475 -8.33 27.24 16.36
N GLU A 476 -9.00 28.32 15.98
CA GLU A 476 -10.22 28.79 16.65
C GLU A 476 -11.39 27.80 16.48
N ILE A 477 -11.56 27.22 15.29
CA ILE A 477 -12.56 26.15 15.06
C ILE A 477 -12.27 24.94 15.97
N ILE A 478 -11.00 24.54 16.08
CA ILE A 478 -10.57 23.41 16.91
C ILE A 478 -10.78 23.74 18.39
N ARG A 479 -10.49 24.94 18.86
CA ARG A 479 -10.78 25.34 20.26
C ARG A 479 -12.25 25.22 20.61
N GLN A 480 -13.15 25.53 19.67
CA GLN A 480 -14.59 25.39 19.87
C GLN A 480 -15.05 23.94 20.01
N THR A 481 -14.25 22.94 19.64
CA THR A 481 -14.54 21.51 19.91
C THR A 481 -14.56 21.21 21.41
N ARG A 482 -13.82 21.99 22.22
CA ARG A 482 -13.56 21.71 23.64
C ARG A 482 -12.98 20.32 23.90
N ASN A 483 -12.35 19.71 22.89
CA ASN A 483 -11.66 18.43 23.01
C ASN A 483 -10.17 18.68 23.31
N PRO A 484 -9.68 18.40 24.53
CA PRO A 484 -8.31 18.71 24.91
C PRO A 484 -7.27 17.97 24.04
N SER A 485 -7.54 16.71 23.68
CA SER A 485 -6.63 15.92 22.85
C SER A 485 -6.44 16.54 21.46
N LEU A 486 -7.52 16.99 20.81
CA LEU A 486 -7.43 17.67 19.50
C LEU A 486 -6.69 19.00 19.59
N ILE A 487 -7.02 19.80 20.61
CA ILE A 487 -6.39 21.11 20.82
C ILE A 487 -4.89 20.93 21.04
N THR A 488 -4.49 20.05 21.95
CA THR A 488 -3.07 19.79 22.25
C THR A 488 -2.32 19.21 21.05
N ALA A 489 -2.90 18.25 20.30
CA ALA A 489 -2.28 17.74 19.08
C ALA A 489 -2.07 18.85 18.05
N PHE A 490 -3.07 19.71 17.85
CA PHE A 490 -2.98 20.77 16.86
C PHE A 490 -1.93 21.82 17.25
N GLU A 491 -1.96 22.29 18.51
CA GLU A 491 -1.02 23.26 19.06
C GLU A 491 0.43 22.80 18.92
N LYS A 492 0.72 21.56 19.32
CA LYS A 492 2.09 21.03 19.32
C LYS A 492 2.68 20.87 17.92
N HIS A 493 1.88 20.45 16.95
CA HIS A 493 2.39 20.02 15.64
C HIS A 493 2.21 21.05 14.52
N PHE A 494 1.24 21.96 14.65
CA PHE A 494 0.81 22.84 13.56
C PHE A 494 0.72 24.32 13.94
N VAL A 495 0.89 24.68 15.21
CA VAL A 495 0.99 26.09 15.62
C VAL A 495 2.45 26.49 15.80
N LYS A 496 2.82 27.65 15.26
CA LYS A 496 4.15 28.23 15.45
C LYS A 496 4.25 28.74 16.88
N ILE A 497 4.99 28.04 17.74
CA ILE A 497 5.41 28.61 19.04
C ILE A 497 6.58 29.55 18.74
N GLU A 498 6.36 30.85 18.90
CA GLU A 498 7.46 31.80 18.99
C GLU A 498 8.18 31.50 20.32
N ARG A 499 9.37 30.90 20.24
CA ARG A 499 10.28 30.94 21.39
C ARG A 499 10.80 32.36 21.45
N GLU A 500 10.62 33.02 22.59
CA GLU A 500 11.37 34.24 22.89
C GLU A 500 12.85 33.96 22.60
N PRO A 501 13.57 34.88 21.93
CA PRO A 501 14.99 34.68 21.69
C PRO A 501 15.68 34.46 23.03
N GLU A 502 16.49 33.40 23.13
CA GLU A 502 17.42 33.25 24.25
C GLU A 502 18.25 34.53 24.28
N VAL A 503 18.06 35.32 25.33
CA VAL A 503 18.95 36.43 25.66
C VAL A 503 20.29 35.79 26.00
N ILE A 504 21.16 35.66 25.00
CA ILE A 504 22.57 35.32 25.23
C ILE A 504 23.15 36.54 25.95
N PRO A 505 23.57 36.43 27.21
CA PRO A 505 24.21 37.55 27.89
C PRO A 505 25.47 37.92 27.10
N GLU A 506 25.62 39.19 26.72
CA GLU A 506 26.76 39.72 25.94
C GLU A 506 28.13 39.58 26.66
N ASN A 507 28.22 38.88 27.79
CA ASN A 507 29.43 38.74 28.60
C ASN A 507 29.81 37.27 28.86
N ILE A 508 29.97 36.47 27.81
CA ILE A 508 30.75 35.23 27.93
C ILE A 508 32.22 35.59 27.71
N ASN A 509 32.97 35.69 28.80
CA ASN A 509 34.41 35.86 28.76
C ASN A 509 35.07 34.54 28.29
N LEU A 510 35.55 34.55 27.05
CA LEU A 510 36.16 33.40 26.38
C LEU A 510 37.53 32.99 26.96
N ASP A 511 38.10 33.75 27.91
CA ASP A 511 39.40 33.47 28.51
C ASP A 511 39.36 32.43 29.66
N THR A 512 38.22 31.78 29.90
CA THR A 512 38.06 30.85 31.04
C THR A 512 38.03 29.36 30.69
N PHE A 513 38.28 28.98 29.43
CA PHE A 513 38.43 27.56 29.06
C PHE A 513 39.90 27.14 29.03
N PRO A 514 40.35 26.23 29.92
CA PRO A 514 41.64 25.60 29.77
C PRO A 514 41.56 24.58 28.62
N PHE A 515 42.56 24.62 27.74
CA PHE A 515 42.75 23.67 26.63
C PHE A 515 42.90 22.23 27.11
#